data_AF-Q4TTE9-F1
#
_entry.id   AF-Q4TTE9-F1
#
_cell.length_a   1.000
_cell.length_b   1.000
_cell.length_c   1.000
_cell.angle_alpha   90.00
_cell.angle_beta   90.00
_cell.angle_gamma   90.00
#
_symmetry.space_group_name_H-M   'P 1'
#
loop_
_entity.id
_entity.type
_entity.pdbx_description
1 polymer ?
#
loop_
_entity_poly.entity_id
_entity_poly.type
_entity_poly.pdbx_seq_one_letter_code
_entity_poly.pdbx_strand_id
1 'polypeptide(L)'
;GNVTGSNAVNVFLGIGIAWSMAAIYHWNKGTKFIVDPGNLGFSVLIFCCEALLCIAVLVLRRNKRVGGELGGPTALRWMTSMFFCSLWLMYLLLSALEAYCIIPGF
;
A
#
# COMPACT_ATOMS: atom_id res chain seq x y z
N GLY A 1 -7.85 -14.45 -6.06
CA GLY A 1 -6.83 -15.51 -6.14
C GLY A 1 -5.56 -14.98 -6.76
N ASN A 2 -5.52 -14.83 -8.08
CA ASN A 2 -4.28 -14.52 -8.81
C ASN A 2 -3.61 -13.19 -8.43
N VAL A 3 -4.38 -12.10 -8.25
CA VAL A 3 -3.82 -10.76 -7.96
C VAL A 3 -3.13 -10.70 -6.60
N THR A 4 -3.79 -11.24 -5.56
CA THR A 4 -3.20 -11.28 -4.20
C THR A 4 -1.97 -12.19 -4.16
N GLY A 5 -2.02 -13.34 -4.86
CA GLY A 5 -0.89 -14.26 -4.96
C GLY A 5 0.31 -13.67 -5.71
N SER A 6 0.09 -13.00 -6.85
CA SER A 6 1.17 -12.38 -7.63
C SER A 6 1.84 -11.23 -6.88
N ASN A 7 1.06 -10.43 -6.14
CA ASN A 7 1.61 -9.35 -5.31
C ASN A 7 2.44 -9.89 -4.14
N ALA A 8 1.99 -10.96 -3.48
CA ALA A 8 2.76 -11.61 -2.43
C ALA A 8 4.10 -12.13 -2.96
N VAL A 9 4.09 -12.78 -4.13
CA VAL A 9 5.30 -13.25 -4.80
C VAL A 9 6.27 -12.09 -5.09
N ASN A 10 5.79 -10.97 -5.65
CA ASN A 10 6.66 -9.82 -5.93
C ASN A 10 7.32 -9.25 -4.66
N VAL A 11 6.62 -9.21 -3.54
CA VAL A 11 7.19 -8.70 -2.27
C VAL A 11 8.18 -9.70 -1.67
N PHE A 12 7.74 -10.95 -1.47
CA PHE A 12 8.56 -11.95 -0.76
C PHE A 12 9.71 -12.48 -1.62
N LEU A 13 9.44 -12.87 -2.86
CA LEU A 13 10.47 -13.42 -3.76
C LEU A 13 11.27 -12.29 -4.41
N GLY A 14 10.64 -11.18 -4.81
CA GLY A 14 11.33 -10.07 -5.45
C GLY A 14 12.26 -9.32 -4.49
N ILE A 15 11.68 -8.67 -3.47
CA ILE A 15 12.44 -7.80 -2.55
C ILE A 15 13.06 -8.63 -1.42
N GLY A 16 12.32 -9.57 -0.84
CA GLY A 16 12.74 -10.35 0.32
C GLY A 16 13.98 -11.22 0.09
N ILE A 17 14.07 -11.92 -1.05
CA ILE A 17 15.26 -12.74 -1.38
C ILE A 17 16.48 -11.85 -1.59
N ALA A 18 16.35 -10.74 -2.32
CA ALA A 18 17.46 -9.82 -2.58
C ALA A 18 18.08 -9.29 -1.28
N TRP A 19 17.25 -8.84 -0.34
CA TRP A 19 17.70 -8.37 0.97
C TRP A 19 18.31 -9.47 1.82
N SER A 20 17.76 -10.68 1.79
CA SER A 20 18.30 -11.84 2.52
C SER A 20 19.70 -12.22 2.01
N MET A 21 19.89 -12.25 0.69
CA MET A 21 21.20 -12.52 0.08
C MET A 21 22.22 -11.44 0.43
N ALA A 22 21.83 -10.16 0.37
CA ALA A 22 22.70 -9.05 0.74
C ALA A 22 23.13 -9.13 2.22
N ALA A 23 22.19 -9.44 3.12
CA ALA A 23 22.50 -9.63 4.54
C ALA A 23 23.51 -10.77 4.78
N ILE A 24 23.33 -11.93 4.13
CA ILE A 24 24.27 -13.06 4.22
C ILE A 24 25.64 -12.69 3.66
N TYR A 25 25.70 -12.00 2.53
CA TYR A 25 26.96 -11.55 1.93
C TYR A 25 27.76 -10.65 2.88
N HIS A 26 27.10 -9.63 3.45
CA HIS A 26 27.74 -8.69 4.37
C HIS A 26 28.17 -9.35 5.67
N TRP A 27 27.37 -10.28 6.21
CA TRP A 27 27.72 -11.12 7.35
C TRP A 27 29.01 -11.92 7.09
N ASN A 28 29.09 -12.62 5.96
CA ASN A 28 30.26 -13.42 5.60
C ASN A 28 31.53 -12.58 5.37
N LYS A 29 31.38 -11.33 4.95
CA LYS A 29 32.50 -10.40 4.74
C LYS A 29 32.87 -9.60 6.00
N GLY A 30 32.13 -9.76 7.10
CA GLY A 30 32.34 -8.96 8.32
C GLY A 30 32.07 -7.46 8.11
N THR A 31 31.25 -7.11 7.12
CA THR A 31 30.92 -5.72 6.78
C THR A 31 29.50 -5.38 7.23
N LYS A 32 29.21 -4.09 7.43
CA LYS A 32 27.87 -3.64 7.81
C LYS A 32 26.95 -3.63 6.59
N PHE A 33 25.76 -4.19 6.73
CA PHE A 33 24.69 -4.04 5.75
C PHE A 33 23.92 -2.75 6.03
N ILE A 34 24.19 -1.71 5.26
CA ILE A 34 23.54 -0.40 5.38
C ILE A 34 22.68 -0.22 4.13
N VAL A 35 21.38 0.05 4.33
CA VAL A 35 20.41 0.25 3.25
C VAL A 35 19.70 1.56 3.52
N ASP A 36 19.77 2.47 2.56
CA ASP A 36 19.01 3.71 2.62
C ASP A 36 17.52 3.40 2.35
N PRO A 37 16.61 3.79 3.25
CA PRO A 37 15.19 3.47 3.12
C PRO A 37 14.50 4.18 1.94
N GLY A 38 15.14 5.21 1.37
CA GLY A 38 14.59 5.99 0.26
C GLY A 38 13.20 6.54 0.58
N ASN A 39 12.31 6.45 -0.40
CA ASN A 39 10.92 6.89 -0.36
C ASN A 39 9.94 5.83 0.20
N LEU A 40 10.45 4.68 0.66
CA LEU A 40 9.62 3.58 1.12
C LEU A 40 8.82 3.95 2.36
N GLY A 41 9.44 4.63 3.33
CA GLY A 41 8.80 5.03 4.58
C GLY A 41 7.60 5.95 4.36
N PHE A 42 7.78 6.99 3.54
CA PHE A 42 6.73 7.93 3.16
C PHE A 42 5.54 7.21 2.48
N SER A 43 5.83 6.42 1.44
CA SER A 43 4.78 5.72 0.68
C SER A 43 3.99 4.73 1.54
N VAL A 44 4.67 3.97 2.40
CA VAL A 44 4.03 3.00 3.31
C VAL A 44 3.12 3.71 4.32
N LEU A 45 3.51 4.88 4.83
CA LEU A 45 2.67 5.65 5.76
C LEU A 45 1.37 6.13 5.09
N ILE A 46 1.46 6.73 3.90
CA ILE A 46 0.27 7.16 3.14
C ILE A 46 -0.64 5.97 2.85
N PHE A 47 -0.07 4.85 2.40
CA PHE A 47 -0.83 3.62 2.16
C PHE A 47 -1.58 3.14 3.41
N CYS A 48 -0.92 3.12 4.58
CA CYS A 48 -1.55 2.71 5.83
C CYS A 48 -2.71 3.63 6.23
N CYS A 49 -2.54 4.95 6.10
CA CYS A 49 -3.59 5.93 6.37
C CYS A 49 -4.81 5.72 5.46
N GLU A 50 -4.59 5.56 4.15
CA GLU A 50 -5.67 5.31 3.21
C GLU A 50 -6.33 3.94 3.40
N ALA A 51 -5.55 2.92 3.74
CA ALA A 51 -6.08 1.60 4.07
C ALA A 51 -7.02 1.65 5.28
N LEU A 52 -6.68 2.42 6.32
CA LEU A 52 -7.57 2.63 7.47
C LEU A 52 -8.88 3.32 7.05
N LEU A 53 -8.83 4.35 6.20
CA LEU A 53 -10.02 4.99 5.66
C LEU A 53 -10.87 4.02 4.84
N CYS A 54 -10.24 3.23 3.98
CA CYS A 54 -10.89 2.22 3.15
C CYS A 54 -11.60 1.17 4.02
N ILE A 55 -10.90 0.61 5.01
CA ILE A 55 -11.44 -0.37 5.94
C ILE A 55 -12.59 0.24 6.75
N ALA A 56 -12.46 1.48 7.25
CA ALA A 56 -13.53 2.16 7.97
C ALA A 56 -14.80 2.27 7.12
N VAL A 57 -14.68 2.67 5.85
CA VAL A 57 -15.81 2.71 4.91
C VAL A 57 -16.40 1.32 4.68
N LEU A 58 -15.58 0.29 4.50
CA LEU A 58 -16.06 -1.09 4.32
C LEU A 58 -16.81 -1.59 5.56
N VAL A 59 -16.30 -1.32 6.76
CA VAL A 59 -16.96 -1.69 8.03
C VAL A 59 -18.28 -0.94 8.20
N LEU A 60 -18.33 0.36 7.88
CA LEU A 60 -19.57 1.15 7.91
C LEU A 60 -20.61 0.60 6.92
N ARG A 61 -20.19 0.23 5.71
CA ARG A 61 -21.07 -0.38 4.69
C ARG A 61 -21.56 -1.78 5.05
N ARG A 62 -20.84 -2.49 5.94
CA ARG A 62 -21.25 -3.79 6.47
C ARG A 62 -22.46 -3.69 7.41
N ASN A 63 -22.82 -2.50 7.88
CA ASN A 63 -24.02 -2.32 8.71
C ASN A 63 -25.30 -2.70 7.92
N LYS A 64 -26.17 -3.51 8.53
CA LYS A 64 -27.47 -3.93 7.96
C LYS A 64 -28.33 -2.76 7.47
N ARG A 65 -28.20 -1.56 8.07
CA ARG A 65 -28.89 -0.34 7.63
C ARG A 65 -28.52 0.11 6.21
N VAL A 66 -27.32 -0.24 5.74
CA VAL A 66 -26.80 0.09 4.41
C VAL A 66 -27.02 -1.06 3.42
N GLY A 67 -27.15 -2.31 3.91
CA GLY A 67 -27.42 -3.49 3.09
C GLY A 67 -26.29 -3.85 2.10
N GLY A 68 -25.04 -3.53 2.45
CA GLY A 68 -23.90 -3.46 1.52
C GLY A 68 -23.16 -4.77 1.21
N GLU A 69 -23.58 -5.94 1.71
CA GLU A 69 -22.78 -7.18 1.61
C GLU A 69 -22.67 -7.75 0.19
N LEU A 70 -23.62 -7.42 -0.72
CA LEU A 70 -23.55 -7.73 -2.16
C LEU A 70 -23.88 -6.49 -3.02
N GLY A 71 -23.11 -5.42 -2.86
CA GLY A 71 -23.18 -4.23 -3.72
C GLY A 71 -24.11 -3.12 -3.23
N GLY A 72 -25.10 -3.44 -2.39
CA GLY A 72 -26.00 -2.46 -1.78
C GLY A 72 -26.74 -1.56 -2.78
N PRO A 73 -27.33 -0.44 -2.33
CA PRO A 73 -28.00 0.51 -3.21
C PRO A 73 -27.07 1.07 -4.28
N THR A 74 -27.54 1.15 -5.53
CA THR A 74 -26.75 1.58 -6.70
C THR A 74 -26.06 2.93 -6.51
N ALA A 75 -26.73 3.92 -5.89
CA ALA A 75 -26.11 5.21 -5.64
C ALA A 75 -24.89 5.11 -4.70
N LEU A 76 -25.05 4.40 -3.58
CA LEU A 76 -24.00 4.23 -2.58
C LEU A 76 -22.82 3.42 -3.12
N ARG A 77 -23.07 2.42 -3.97
CA ARG A 77 -22.01 1.65 -4.62
C ARG A 77 -21.13 2.53 -5.51
N TRP A 78 -21.72 3.43 -6.29
CA TRP A 78 -20.97 4.34 -7.16
C TRP A 78 -20.20 5.38 -6.36
N MET A 79 -20.83 5.97 -5.35
CA MET A 79 -20.16 6.94 -4.47
C MET A 79 -18.93 6.33 -3.78
N THR A 80 -19.08 5.13 -3.23
CA THR A 80 -18.00 4.44 -2.50
C THR A 80 -16.89 3.97 -3.44
N SER A 81 -17.22 3.50 -4.64
CA SER A 81 -16.22 3.18 -5.67
C SER A 81 -15.44 4.43 -6.13
N MET A 82 -16.12 5.55 -6.39
CA MET A 82 -15.45 6.81 -6.75
C MET A 82 -14.52 7.29 -5.65
N PHE A 83 -14.95 7.19 -4.39
CA PHE A 83 -14.12 7.52 -3.24
C PHE A 83 -12.85 6.63 -3.18
N PHE A 84 -12.97 5.31 -3.35
CA PHE A 84 -11.80 4.42 -3.37
C PHE A 84 -10.86 4.69 -4.55
N CYS A 85 -11.39 5.02 -5.73
CA CYS A 85 -10.56 5.47 -6.84
C CYS A 85 -9.82 6.78 -6.51
N SER A 86 -10.46 7.73 -5.82
CA SER A 86 -9.79 8.97 -5.41
C SER A 86 -8.70 8.75 -4.35
N LEU A 87 -8.89 7.80 -3.42
CA LEU A 87 -7.84 7.41 -2.48
C LEU A 87 -6.63 6.87 -3.26
N TRP A 88 -6.86 5.90 -4.16
CA TRP A 88 -5.77 5.35 -4.98
C TRP A 88 -5.00 6.40 -5.79
N LEU A 89 -5.71 7.36 -6.40
CA LEU A 89 -5.08 8.47 -7.12
C LEU A 89 -4.27 9.38 -6.19
N MET A 90 -4.75 9.63 -4.98
CA MET A 90 -4.05 10.43 -3.98
C MET A 90 -2.78 9.74 -3.50
N TYR A 91 -2.83 8.44 -3.20
CA TYR A 91 -1.64 7.65 -2.89
C TYR A 91 -0.60 7.75 -4.01
N LEU A 92 -1.02 7.52 -5.26
CA LEU A 92 -0.13 7.58 -6.41
C LEU A 92 0.49 8.97 -6.58
N LEU A 93 -0.33 10.02 -6.46
CA LEU A 93 0.10 11.40 -6.61
C LEU A 93 1.10 11.79 -5.52
N LEU A 94 0.78 11.57 -4.24
CA LEU A 94 1.66 11.94 -3.13
C LEU A 94 2.97 11.17 -3.17
N SER A 95 2.92 9.86 -3.45
CA SER A 95 4.13 9.03 -3.56
C SER A 95 5.00 9.46 -4.73
N ALA A 96 4.40 9.83 -5.88
CA ALA A 96 5.14 10.33 -7.02
C ALA A 96 5.76 11.71 -6.74
N LEU A 97 5.00 12.64 -6.15
CA LEU A 97 5.51 13.97 -5.82
C LEU A 97 6.73 13.91 -4.89
N GLU A 98 6.70 13.01 -3.90
CA GLU A 98 7.83 12.81 -3.00
C GLU A 98 9.00 12.11 -3.73
N ALA A 99 8.75 11.06 -4.52
CA ALA A 99 9.78 10.35 -5.26
C ALA A 99 10.50 11.23 -6.31
N TYR A 100 9.80 12.20 -6.90
CA TYR A 100 10.36 13.20 -7.82
C TYR A 100 10.91 14.45 -7.10
N CYS A 101 11.04 14.40 -5.77
CA CYS A 101 11.60 15.47 -4.94
C CYS A 101 10.86 16.82 -5.06
N ILE A 102 9.55 16.79 -5.39
CA ILE A 102 8.72 17.99 -5.50
C ILE A 102 8.20 18.41 -4.12
N ILE A 103 7.90 17.42 -3.26
CA ILE A 103 7.56 17.64 -1.84
C ILE A 103 8.59 16.95 -0.95
N PRO A 104 8.88 17.50 0.25
CA PRO A 104 9.77 16.84 1.18
C PRO A 104 9.10 15.61 1.80
N GLY A 105 9.78 14.47 1.72
CA GLY A 105 9.53 13.30 2.58
C GLY A 105 10.13 13.50 3.99
N PHE A 106 9.97 12.50 4.84
CA PHE A 106 10.51 12.48 6.20
C PHE A 106 11.39 11.25 6.44
#